data_AF-A0A359M6T1-F1
#
_entry.id   AF-A0A359M6T1-F1
#
_cell.length_a   1.000
_cell.length_b   1.000
_cell.length_c   1.000
_cell.angle_alpha   90.00
_cell.angle_beta   90.00
_cell.angle_gamma   90.00
#
_symmetry.space_group_name_H-M   'P 1'
#
loop_
_entity.id
_entity.type
_entity.pdbx_description
1 polymer ?
#
loop_
_entity_poly.entity_id
_entity_poly.type
_entity_poly.pdbx_seq_one_letter_code
_entity_poly.pdbx_strand_id
1 'polypeptide(L)' 'MQFISKPQAPRTEAKGFVHCPMCTHTVEGQVVVVGRNAYVKPGQKCPRCSSTLDAGYVLRLERAA' A
#
# COMPACT_ATOMS: atom_id res chain seq x y z
N MET A 1 -11.57 -18.34 -20.18
CA MET A 1 -11.39 -18.08 -18.74
C MET A 1 -11.71 -16.61 -18.47
N GLN A 2 -12.82 -16.31 -17.81
CA GLN A 2 -13.25 -14.92 -17.53
C GLN A 2 -12.70 -14.49 -16.17
N PHE A 3 -11.74 -13.57 -16.17
CA PHE A 3 -11.32 -12.86 -14.96
C PHE A 3 -12.41 -11.82 -14.64
N ILE A 4 -13.42 -12.27 -13.89
CA ILE A 4 -14.46 -11.42 -13.30
C ILE A 4 -13.80 -10.37 -12.40
N SER A 5 -13.64 -9.17 -12.96
CA SER A 5 -13.22 -7.95 -12.29
C SER A 5 -14.25 -7.59 -11.22
N LYS A 6 -14.06 -8.12 -10.01
CA LYS A 6 -14.85 -7.84 -8.81
C LYS A 6 -15.01 -6.32 -8.65
N PRO A 7 -16.23 -5.76 -8.48
CA PRO A 7 -16.42 -4.33 -8.31
C PRO A 7 -15.72 -3.92 -7.02
N GLN A 8 -14.58 -3.27 -7.16
CA GLN A 8 -13.82 -2.80 -6.04
C GLN A 8 -14.51 -1.53 -5.54
N ALA A 9 -15.09 -1.61 -4.34
CA ALA A 9 -15.49 -0.44 -3.53
C ALA A 9 -14.45 0.67 -3.72
N PRO A 10 -14.81 1.97 -3.75
CA PRO A 10 -13.91 3.05 -4.17
C PRO A 10 -12.55 2.93 -3.47
N ARG A 11 -11.62 2.30 -4.18
CA ARG A 11 -10.27 1.97 -3.74
C ARG A 11 -9.46 3.15 -4.22
N THR A 12 -9.33 4.15 -3.38
CA THR A 12 -8.49 5.29 -3.73
C THR A 12 -7.05 4.84 -3.54
N GLU A 13 -6.37 4.62 -4.66
CA GLU A 13 -4.93 4.43 -4.66
C GLU A 13 -4.29 5.79 -4.34
N ALA A 14 -3.62 5.86 -3.20
CA ALA A 14 -2.85 7.01 -2.78
C ALA A 14 -1.38 6.62 -2.66
N LYS A 15 -0.50 7.61 -2.76
CA LYS A 15 0.88 7.43 -2.33
C LYS A 15 0.95 7.68 -0.83
N GLY A 16 1.78 6.90 -0.14
CA GLY A 16 1.96 7.04 1.29
C GLY A 16 3.32 6.54 1.72
N PHE A 17 3.64 6.82 2.97
CA PHE A 17 4.84 6.34 3.61
C PHE A 17 4.51 5.06 4.38
N VAL A 18 5.22 3.99 4.04
CA VAL A 18 5.05 2.66 4.61
C VAL A 18 6.30 2.30 5.40
N HIS A 19 6.11 1.85 6.64
CA HIS A 19 7.20 1.31 7.43
C HIS A 19 7.54 -0.10 6.96
N CYS A 20 8.77 -0.32 6.50
CA CYS A 20 9.23 -1.66 6.16
C CYS A 20 9.74 -2.37 7.43
N PRO A 21 9.09 -3.44 7.91
CA PRO A 21 9.53 -4.16 9.11
C PRO A 21 10.87 -4.90 8.91
N MET A 22 11.32 -5.05 7.66
CA MET A 22 12.53 -5.81 7.32
C MET A 22 13.80 -4.96 7.34
N CYS A 23 13.72 -3.71 6.90
CA CYS A 23 14.85 -2.78 6.99
C CYS A 23 14.62 -1.66 8.02
N THR A 24 13.49 -1.68 8.73
CA THR A 24 13.04 -0.67 9.71
C THR A 24 13.00 0.76 9.17
N HIS A 25 13.03 0.92 7.84
CA HIS A 25 12.98 2.21 7.18
C HIS A 25 11.58 2.49 6.65
N THR A 26 11.20 3.75 6.79
CA THR A 26 10.02 4.28 6.13
C THR A 26 10.36 4.53 4.66
N VAL A 27 9.62 3.90 3.77
CA VAL A 27 9.78 4.02 2.32
C VAL A 27 8.46 4.46 1.70
N GLU A 28 8.54 5.12 0.55
CA GLU A 28 7.35 5.50 -0.21
C GLU A 28 6.74 4.27 -0.88
N GLY A 29 5.41 4.17 -0.78
CA GLY A 29 4.64 3.06 -1.30
C GLY A 29 3.26 3.49 -1.79
N GLN A 30 2.72 2.76 -2.76
CA GLN A 30 1.29 2.80 -3.07
C GLN A 30 0.49 2.13 -1.95
N VAL A 31 -0.51 2.85 -1.47
CA VAL A 31 -1.48 2.40 -0.48
C VAL A 31 -2.87 2.49 -1.06
N VAL A 32 -3.69 1.51 -0.76
CA VAL A 32 -5.08 1.43 -1.17
C VAL A 32 -5.93 1.84 0.01
N VAL A 33 -6.63 2.97 -0.12
CA VAL A 33 -7.59 3.46 0.86
C VAL A 33 -8.96 2.88 0.54
N VAL A 34 -9.54 2.18 1.50
CA VAL A 34 -10.89 1.62 1.46
C VAL A 34 -11.69 2.22 2.61
N GLY A 35 -12.43 3.30 2.33
CA GLY A 35 -13.18 4.03 3.35
C GLY A 35 -12.26 4.70 4.39
N ARG A 36 -12.27 4.19 5.63
CA ARG A 36 -11.39 4.65 6.72
C ARG A 36 -10.10 3.85 6.87
N ASN A 37 -10.00 2.72 6.19
CA ASN A 37 -8.87 1.83 6.30
C ASN A 37 -7.90 2.10 5.14
N ALA A 38 -6.62 2.04 5.41
CA ALA A 38 -5.58 2.11 4.39
C ALA A 38 -4.66 0.91 4.52
N TYR A 39 -4.39 0.27 3.40
CA TYR A 39 -3.55 -0.90 3.33
C TYR A 39 -2.48 -0.68 2.28
N VAL A 40 -1.32 -1.28 2.46
CA VAL A 40 -0.31 -1.28 1.40
C VAL A 40 -0.83 -2.13 0.25
N LYS A 41 -0.58 -1.69 -0.99
CA LYS A 41 -0.97 -2.47 -2.17
C LYS A 41 -0.25 -3.82 -2.13
N PRO A 42 -0.99 -4.95 -2.17
CA PRO A 42 -0.37 -6.27 -2.12
C PRO A 42 0.56 -6.48 -3.32
N GLY A 43 1.70 -7.13 -3.07
CA GLY A 43 2.76 -7.32 -4.07
C GLY A 43 3.75 -6.16 -4.20
N GLN A 44 3.60 -5.10 -3.41
CA GLN A 44 4.62 -4.06 -3.35
C GLN A 44 5.89 -4.55 -2.63
N LYS A 45 7.04 -4.14 -3.14
CA LYS A 45 8.36 -4.45 -2.58
C LYS A 45 9.05 -3.19 -2.10
N CYS A 46 9.90 -3.36 -1.10
CA CYS A 46 10.71 -2.29 -0.56
C CYS A 46 11.78 -1.91 -1.59
N PRO A 47 11.94 -0.63 -1.97
CA PRO A 47 13.00 -0.22 -2.89
C PRO A 47 14.40 -0.39 -2.27
N ARG A 48 14.50 -0.53 -0.94
CA ARG A 48 15.78 -0.67 -0.22
C ARG A 48 16.23 -2.13 -0.06
N CYS A 49 15.33 -3.00 0.40
CA CYS A 49 15.68 -4.37 0.78
C CYS A 49 14.97 -5.44 -0.07
N SER A 50 14.18 -5.05 -1.07
CA SER A 50 13.43 -5.95 -1.96
C SER A 50 12.43 -6.87 -1.24
N SER A 51 12.22 -6.66 0.05
CA SER A 51 11.28 -7.43 0.86
C SER A 51 9.85 -6.97 0.67
N THR A 52 8.91 -7.86 0.97
CA THR A 52 7.48 -7.64 0.75
C THR A 52 6.94 -6.60 1.73
N LEU A 53 6.28 -5.57 1.19
CA LEU A 53 5.70 -4.46 1.96
C LEU A 53 4.24 -4.70 2.37
N ASP A 54 3.70 -5.87 2.04
CA ASP A 54 2.32 -6.30 2.32
C ASP A 54 1.96 -6.26 3.82
N ALA A 55 2.93 -6.61 4.68
CA ALA A 55 2.82 -6.52 6.14
C ALA A 55 3.27 -5.16 6.72
N GLY A 56 3.61 -4.19 5.86
CA GLY A 56 4.09 -2.88 6.27
C GLY A 56 2.99 -2.00 6.86
N TYR A 57 3.31 -1.27 7.93
CA TYR A 57 2.36 -0.34 8.54
C TYR A 57 2.33 0.98 7.76
N VAL A 58 1.14 1.45 7.39
CA VAL A 58 0.96 2.74 6.70
C VAL A 58 1.09 3.85 7.74
N LEU A 59 2.17 4.63 7.68
CA LEU A 59 2.48 5.70 8.65
C LEU A 59 1.84 7.03 8.26
N ARG A 60 1.89 7.38 6.96
CA ARG A 60 1.32 8.63 6.46
C ARG A 60 0.68 8.39 5.10
N LEU A 61 -0.57 8.79 4.97
CA LEU A 61 -1.26 8.89 3.68
C LEU A 61 -1.05 10.31 3.17
N GLU A 62 -0.39 10.45 2.03
CA GLU A 62 -0.46 11.71 1.28
C GLU A 62 -1.84 11.69 0.61
N ARG A 63 -2.86 12.14 1.35
CA ARG A 63 -4.15 12.47 0.75
C ARG A 63 -3.88 13.62 -0.21
N ALA A 64 -3.91 13.34 -1.51
CA ALA A 64 -4.07 14.38 -2.50
C ALA A 64 -5.42 15.06 -2.20
N ALA A 65 -5.35 16.27 -1.64
CA ALA A 65 -6.47 17.12 -1.30
C ALA A 65 -7.02 17.83 -2.53
#